data_AF-A0A316EG91-F1
#
_entry.id   AF-A0A316EG91-F1
#
_cell.length_a   1.000
_cell.length_b   1.000
_cell.length_c   1.000
_cell.angle_alpha   90.00
_cell.angle_beta   90.00
_cell.angle_gamma   90.00
#
_symmetry.space_group_name_H-M   'P 1'
#
loop_
_entity.id
_entity.type
_entity.pdbx_description
1 polymer ?
#
loop_
_entity_poly.entity_id
_entity_poly.type
_entity_poly.pdbx_seq_one_letter_code
_entity_poly.pdbx_strand_id
1 'polypeptide(L)'
;MEIVEYDPGTGVPLRLDGHYERDEAGQAAYFRELLEIFDSEGVDSTFAYLFALDDFPHRPGGDPRDDLDLASPGIVKVLEGRTGDTYPGLPWEPKAAFAAIADHYARRLPAG
;
A
#
# COMPACT_ATOMS: atom_id res chain seq x y z
N MET A 1 -7.09 6.11 -11.02
CA MET A 1 -6.98 4.63 -10.98
C MET A 1 -8.24 4.06 -11.58
N GLU A 2 -8.13 2.97 -12.34
CA GLU A 2 -9.23 2.51 -13.21
C GLU A 2 -10.47 2.07 -12.41
N ILE A 3 -10.29 1.56 -11.19
CA ILE A 3 -11.36 0.99 -10.35
C ILE A 3 -12.04 1.99 -9.39
N VAL A 4 -11.88 3.29 -9.62
CA VAL A 4 -12.31 4.35 -8.67
C VAL A 4 -13.23 5.34 -9.37
N GLU A 5 -14.40 5.58 -8.79
CA GLU A 5 -15.28 6.68 -9.16
C GLU A 5 -14.74 7.99 -8.56
N TYR A 6 -14.58 9.02 -9.39
CA TYR A 6 -14.10 10.33 -8.98
C TYR A 6 -15.19 11.38 -9.14
N ASP A 7 -15.20 12.36 -8.25
CA ASP A 7 -16.04 13.55 -8.41
C ASP A 7 -15.59 14.35 -9.65
N PRO A 8 -16.48 14.64 -10.61
CA PRO A 8 -16.10 15.28 -11.87
C PRO A 8 -15.72 16.75 -11.72
N GLY A 9 -16.09 17.42 -10.63
CA GLY A 9 -15.77 18.82 -10.37
C GLY A 9 -14.47 19.03 -9.60
N THR A 10 -14.16 18.13 -8.67
CA THR A 10 -13.05 18.25 -7.71
C THR A 10 -11.94 17.22 -7.94
N GLY A 11 -12.22 16.11 -8.61
CA GLY A 11 -11.28 15.00 -8.81
C GLY A 11 -11.02 14.15 -7.57
N VAL A 12 -11.79 14.35 -6.48
CA VAL A 12 -11.66 13.57 -5.25
C VAL A 12 -12.19 12.15 -5.46
N PRO A 13 -11.51 11.09 -4.97
CA PRO A 13 -12.02 9.73 -5.02
C PRO A 13 -13.27 9.59 -4.14
N LEU A 14 -14.35 9.08 -4.71
CA LEU A 14 -15.63 8.91 -4.03
C LEU A 14 -15.76 7.51 -3.43
N ARG A 15 -15.56 6.48 -4.26
CA ARG A 15 -15.70 5.05 -3.92
C ARG A 15 -15.14 4.19 -5.05
N LEU A 16 -15.02 2.89 -4.80
CA LEU A 16 -14.71 1.89 -5.83
C LEU A 16 -15.90 1.71 -6.78
N ASP A 17 -15.63 1.41 -8.04
CA ASP A 17 -16.64 1.15 -9.09
C ASP A 17 -17.24 -0.27 -9.03
N GLY A 18 -16.73 -1.12 -8.14
CA GLY A 18 -17.13 -2.51 -7.99
C GLY A 18 -16.73 -3.09 -6.63
N HIS A 19 -16.99 -4.38 -6.45
CA HIS A 19 -16.57 -5.12 -5.26
C HIS A 19 -15.25 -5.82 -5.57
N TYR A 20 -14.22 -5.52 -4.79
CA TYR A 20 -12.88 -6.04 -4.97
C TYR A 20 -12.44 -6.82 -3.74
N GLU A 21 -11.70 -7.90 -3.97
CA GLU A 21 -11.08 -8.68 -2.91
C GLU A 21 -9.69 -8.12 -2.59
N ARG A 22 -9.38 -8.03 -1.29
CA ARG A 22 -8.08 -7.56 -0.81
C ARG A 22 -7.02 -8.63 -1.01
N ASP A 23 -5.95 -8.31 -1.73
CA ASP A 23 -4.79 -9.18 -1.92
C ASP A 23 -3.46 -8.48 -1.59
N GLU A 24 -3.20 -8.30 -0.28
CA GLU A 24 -1.92 -7.74 0.17
C GLU A 24 -0.74 -8.72 -0.08
N ALA A 25 -1.00 -10.02 -0.13
CA ALA A 25 0.02 -11.03 -0.41
C ALA A 25 0.51 -10.93 -1.87
N GLY A 26 -0.40 -10.71 -2.82
CA GLY A 26 -0.09 -10.41 -4.21
C GLY A 26 0.70 -9.11 -4.36
N GLN A 27 0.31 -8.03 -3.68
CA GLN A 27 1.09 -6.79 -3.66
C GLN A 27 2.52 -7.02 -3.11
N ALA A 28 2.65 -7.77 -2.02
CA ALA A 28 3.94 -8.10 -1.43
C ALA A 28 4.81 -8.97 -2.36
N ALA A 29 4.20 -9.91 -3.09
CA ALA A 29 4.90 -10.70 -4.09
C ALA A 29 5.41 -9.85 -5.25
N TYR A 30 4.58 -8.95 -5.76
CA TYR A 30 4.94 -8.00 -6.80
C TYR A 30 6.17 -7.15 -6.42
N PHE A 31 6.16 -6.56 -5.21
CA PHE A 31 7.32 -5.79 -4.74
C PHE A 31 8.58 -6.63 -4.61
N ARG A 32 8.47 -7.86 -4.08
CA ARG A 32 9.63 -8.75 -3.93
C ARG A 32 10.25 -9.09 -5.29
N GLU A 33 9.43 -9.49 -6.25
CA GLU A 33 9.88 -9.87 -7.60
C GLU A 33 10.54 -8.69 -8.32
N LEU A 34 9.96 -7.49 -8.24
CA LEU A 34 10.57 -6.30 -8.82
C LEU A 34 11.92 -5.98 -8.19
N LEU A 35 12.03 -6.03 -6.86
CA LEU A 35 13.29 -5.77 -6.18
C LEU A 35 14.36 -6.79 -6.57
N GLU A 36 14.01 -8.07 -6.64
CA GLU A 36 14.92 -9.14 -7.10
C GLU A 36 15.39 -8.93 -8.54
N ILE A 37 14.50 -8.49 -9.45
CA ILE A 37 14.85 -8.14 -10.83
C ILE A 37 15.79 -6.93 -10.87
N PHE A 38 15.45 -5.86 -10.14
CA PHE A 38 16.28 -4.65 -10.13
C PHE A 38 17.69 -4.93 -9.61
N ASP A 39 17.81 -5.82 -8.63
CA ASP A 39 19.09 -6.29 -8.15
C ASP A 39 19.88 -7.08 -9.20
N SER A 40 19.22 -8.00 -9.90
CA SER A 40 19.88 -8.83 -10.91
C SER A 40 20.37 -8.01 -12.09
N GLU A 41 19.66 -6.94 -12.42
CA GLU A 41 20.01 -6.00 -13.50
C GLU A 41 20.98 -4.89 -13.05
N GLY A 42 21.40 -4.88 -11.77
CA GLY A 42 22.37 -3.91 -11.25
C GLY A 42 21.83 -2.48 -11.12
N VAL A 43 20.53 -2.32 -10.86
CA VAL A 43 19.93 -1.01 -10.56
C VAL A 43 20.51 -0.47 -9.25
N ASP A 44 21.05 0.75 -9.28
CA ASP A 44 21.73 1.35 -8.13
C ASP A 44 20.80 1.63 -6.94
N SER A 45 19.53 1.97 -7.19
CA SER A 45 18.56 2.35 -6.15
C SER A 45 17.12 2.20 -6.61
N THR A 46 16.23 1.84 -5.69
CA THR A 46 14.78 1.72 -5.92
C THR A 46 14.00 2.39 -4.79
N PHE A 47 12.81 2.88 -5.09
CA PHE A 47 11.93 3.52 -4.13
C PHE A 47 10.50 3.08 -4.40
N ALA A 48 9.75 2.72 -3.34
CA ALA A 48 8.34 2.41 -3.48
C ALA A 48 7.55 3.69 -3.79
N TYR A 49 6.86 3.72 -4.92
CA TYR A 49 5.77 4.66 -5.18
C TYR A 49 4.46 3.96 -4.78
N LEU A 50 3.93 4.19 -3.58
CA LEU A 50 4.32 5.21 -2.59
C LEU A 50 4.12 4.73 -1.14
N PHE A 51 4.54 5.51 -0.15
CA PHE A 51 4.41 5.13 1.27
C PHE A 51 2.95 5.05 1.72
N ALA A 52 2.25 6.18 1.73
CA ALA A 52 0.84 6.34 2.14
C ALA A 52 0.10 7.24 1.15
N LEU A 53 -1.16 6.90 0.84
CA LEU A 53 -2.02 7.70 -0.04
C LEU A 53 -3.22 8.21 0.76
N ASP A 54 -3.14 9.45 1.26
CA ASP A 54 -4.08 9.99 2.25
C ASP A 54 -5.53 10.08 1.75
N ASP A 55 -5.73 10.35 0.46
CA ASP A 55 -7.08 10.39 -0.15
C ASP A 55 -7.69 8.98 -0.37
N PHE A 56 -6.97 7.91 -0.01
CA PHE A 56 -7.37 6.52 -0.16
C PHE A 56 -7.36 5.78 1.19
N PRO A 57 -8.23 6.18 2.13
CA PRO A 57 -8.27 5.62 3.48
C PRO A 57 -8.82 4.20 3.52
N HIS A 58 -8.46 3.49 4.58
CA HIS A 58 -8.93 2.16 4.89
C HIS A 58 -10.26 2.19 5.65
N ARG A 59 -11.32 1.65 5.04
CA ARG A 59 -12.69 1.68 5.60
C ARG A 59 -13.38 0.29 5.55
N PRO A 60 -12.86 -0.72 6.27
CA PRO A 60 -13.34 -2.10 6.17
C PRO A 60 -14.69 -2.36 6.84
N GLY A 61 -15.21 -1.42 7.63
CA GLY A 61 -16.39 -1.61 8.49
C GLY A 61 -17.74 -1.25 7.87
N GLY A 62 -17.76 -0.74 6.63
CA GLY A 62 -18.94 -0.20 5.95
C GLY A 62 -19.27 -0.90 4.63
N ASP A 63 -19.75 -0.15 3.65
CA ASP A 63 -19.88 -0.62 2.26
C ASP A 63 -18.48 -1.00 1.75
N PRO A 64 -18.26 -2.22 1.21
CA PRO A 64 -16.97 -2.61 0.64
C PRO A 64 -16.41 -1.64 -0.40
N ARG A 65 -17.28 -0.87 -1.08
CA ARG A 65 -16.89 0.13 -2.07
C ARG A 65 -16.28 1.39 -1.44
N ASP A 66 -16.46 1.62 -0.15
CA ASP A 66 -15.92 2.79 0.55
C ASP A 66 -14.46 2.57 1.00
N ASP A 67 -13.96 1.32 0.99
CA ASP A 67 -12.57 0.98 1.32
C ASP A 67 -11.62 1.31 0.16
N LEU A 68 -11.41 2.62 -0.06
CA LEU A 68 -10.56 3.13 -1.13
C LEU A 68 -9.13 2.59 -1.07
N ASP A 69 -8.62 2.21 0.10
CA ASP A 69 -7.31 1.58 0.24
C ASP A 69 -7.10 0.34 -0.66
N LEU A 70 -8.17 -0.36 -1.07
CA LEU A 70 -8.11 -1.46 -2.05
C LEU A 70 -7.52 -1.04 -3.40
N ALA A 71 -7.68 0.22 -3.79
CA ALA A 71 -7.09 0.76 -4.99
C ALA A 71 -5.69 1.36 -4.73
N SER A 72 -5.33 1.64 -3.47
CA SER A 72 -4.10 2.37 -3.12
C SER A 72 -2.82 1.58 -3.43
N PRO A 73 -1.85 2.17 -4.19
CA PRO A 73 -0.51 1.60 -4.35
C PRO A 73 0.37 1.78 -3.11
N GLY A 74 -0.15 2.45 -2.06
CA GLY A 74 0.54 2.65 -0.79
C GLY A 74 0.96 1.32 -0.15
N ILE A 75 2.10 1.33 0.56
CA ILE A 75 2.57 0.18 1.36
C ILE A 75 2.06 0.21 2.81
N VAL A 76 1.28 1.23 3.17
CA VAL A 76 0.52 1.30 4.42
C VAL A 76 -0.95 1.62 4.13
N LYS A 77 -1.82 1.18 5.04
CA LYS A 77 -3.24 1.53 5.11
C LYS A 77 -3.37 2.84 5.87
N VAL A 78 -4.02 3.85 5.29
CA VAL A 78 -4.30 5.11 6.00
C VAL A 78 -5.53 4.93 6.90
N LEU A 79 -5.43 5.33 8.16
CA LEU A 79 -6.46 5.10 9.17
C LEU A 79 -7.20 6.41 9.51
N GLU A 80 -8.52 6.36 9.50
CA GLU A 80 -9.37 7.49 9.92
C GLU A 80 -9.81 7.31 11.37
N GLY A 81 -9.55 8.30 12.22
CA GLY A 81 -10.04 8.33 13.61
C GLY A 81 -9.40 7.33 14.57
N ARG A 82 -8.35 6.61 14.15
CA ARG A 82 -7.54 5.71 15.01
C ARG A 82 -6.07 5.70 14.57
N THR A 83 -5.20 5.13 15.40
CA THR A 83 -3.78 4.90 15.09
C THR A 83 -3.51 3.42 14.80
N GLY A 84 -2.35 3.14 14.22
CA GLY A 84 -1.87 1.78 13.96
C GLY A 84 -1.65 0.98 15.24
N ASP A 85 -1.78 -0.34 15.10
CA ASP A 85 -1.50 -1.33 16.13
C ASP A 85 0.00 -1.71 16.10
N THR A 86 0.59 -1.86 14.92
CA THR A 86 2.03 -2.17 14.78
C THR A 86 2.91 -1.00 15.21
N TYR A 87 2.51 0.23 14.88
CA TYR A 87 3.21 1.45 15.25
C TYR A 87 2.25 2.43 15.96
N PRO A 88 2.11 2.33 17.29
CA PRO A 88 1.23 3.20 18.06
C PRO A 88 1.54 4.69 17.87
N GLY A 89 0.50 5.50 17.74
CA GLY A 89 0.62 6.95 17.51
C GLY A 89 0.73 7.37 16.05
N LEU A 90 0.90 6.43 15.10
CA LEU A 90 0.92 6.73 13.67
C LEU A 90 -0.48 6.53 13.05
N PRO A 91 -0.91 7.39 12.12
CA PRO A 91 -2.25 7.33 11.51
C PRO A 91 -2.33 6.30 10.38
N TRP A 92 -1.53 5.23 10.43
CA TRP A 92 -1.47 4.20 9.41
C TRP A 92 -1.06 2.85 10.00
N GLU A 93 -1.34 1.78 9.26
CA GLU A 93 -0.96 0.40 9.58
C GLU A 93 -0.22 -0.23 8.39
N PRO A 94 0.93 -0.90 8.57
CA PRO A 94 1.61 -1.63 7.49
C PRO A 94 0.69 -2.55 6.69
N LYS A 95 0.88 -2.57 5.36
CA LYS A 95 0.46 -3.68 4.51
C LYS A 95 1.54 -4.76 4.48
N ALA A 96 1.21 -5.95 4.00
CA ALA A 96 2.20 -7.02 3.80
C ALA A 96 3.42 -6.57 2.94
N ALA A 97 3.20 -5.67 1.97
CA ALA A 97 4.28 -5.12 1.14
C ALA A 97 5.36 -4.36 1.94
N PHE A 98 4.97 -3.67 3.03
CA PHE A 98 5.93 -2.99 3.90
C PHE A 98 6.97 -3.97 4.46
N ALA A 99 6.50 -5.09 5.01
CA ALA A 99 7.36 -6.12 5.57
C ALA A 99 8.22 -6.78 4.48
N ALA A 100 7.63 -7.06 3.31
CA ALA A 100 8.37 -7.65 2.19
C ALA A 100 9.55 -6.78 1.74
N ILE A 101 9.36 -5.46 1.66
CA ILE A 101 10.43 -4.50 1.33
C ILE A 101 11.48 -4.46 2.45
N ALA A 102 11.05 -4.36 3.71
CA ALA A 102 11.95 -4.33 4.85
C ALA A 102 12.84 -5.58 4.92
N ASP A 103 12.24 -6.76 4.75
CA ASP A 103 12.92 -8.05 4.76
C ASP A 103 13.93 -8.18 3.61
N HIS A 104 13.58 -7.68 2.42
CA HIS A 104 14.47 -7.68 1.26
C HIS A 104 15.77 -6.91 1.56
N TYR A 105 15.67 -5.71 2.15
CA TYR A 105 16.84 -4.91 2.49
C TYR A 105 17.57 -5.36 3.75
N ALA A 106 16.86 -5.94 4.74
CA ALA A 106 17.49 -6.50 5.93
C ALA A 106 18.46 -7.65 5.59
N ARG A 107 18.10 -8.51 4.62
CA ARG A 107 18.99 -9.59 4.13
C ARG A 107 20.26 -9.08 3.44
N ARG A 108 20.26 -7.83 2.99
CA ARG A 108 21.36 -7.19 2.26
C ARG A 108 22.39 -6.55 3.17
N LEU A 109 22.01 -6.25 4.42
CA LEU A 109 22.95 -5.72 5.40
C LEU A 109 23.88 -6.86 5.86
N PRO A 110 25.21 -6.68 5.83
CA PRO A 110 26.11 -7.68 6.39
C PRO A 110 25.76 -7.89 7.87
N ALA A 111 25.81 -9.15 8.33
CA ALA A 111 25.74 -9.43 9.75
C ALA A 111 26.88 -8.67 10.45
N GLY A 112 26.51 -7.76 11.35
CA GLY A 112 27.46 -6.94 12.11
C GLY A 112 28.34 -7.76 13.05
#